data_AF-A0A936I7E0-F1
#
_entry.id   AF-A0A936I7E0-F1
#
_cell.length_a   1.000
_cell.length_b   1.000
_cell.length_c   1.000
_cell.angle_alpha   90.00
_cell.angle_beta   90.00
_cell.angle_gamma   90.00
#
_symmetry.space_group_name_H-M   'P 1'
#
loop_
_entity.id
_entity.type
_entity.pdbx_description
1 polymer ?
#
loop_
_entity_poly.entity_id
_entity_poly.type
_entity_poly.pdbx_seq_one_letter_code
_entity_poly.pdbx_strand_id
1 'polypeptide(L)'
;MNIEFVLAVRDPQGNCTTGITRKDMTWNASYVANGVAHDGALGMPDADLKAYKNWDPNQYYNIWLVSEIDNGGPVAGYAFFAGSHGSAADGTVMLAAYMQSSSVLAHELGHAFNLYHTFEGDVNGTTCPPNGTCSTDGDQVCDIPPHIRPSSCNPAGTNSCDGGSSQSLHIFNYMDYSSCAVNMFTTGQRTRAQLAMTSQRGSYLAANGNMSLVPPGAPQLDFRASAAVLCGTGQTVTMEDLSLCLPNTYLSDPEFPGITFAWSITNGIVTLNSAVRRPTFTLTSPGIYSVTLTVTTTLGTYVRTENGVVVVASAPVAACTHLQQRVQLRPNGEQRGLQHHLQRYGPHEQRGLHGLHLHPQHRARGGRHLPAVRLHPCGRKRG
;
A
#
# COMPACT_ATOMS: atom_id res chain seq x y z
N MET A 1 12.02 -2.17 -21.39
CA MET A 1 13.02 -2.35 -20.32
C MET A 1 13.47 -3.80 -20.17
N ASN A 2 12.58 -4.81 -20.22
CA ASN A 2 12.94 -6.22 -19.92
C ASN A 2 13.58 -6.36 -18.52
N ILE A 3 13.02 -5.64 -17.55
CA ILE A 3 13.36 -5.73 -16.14
C ILE A 3 12.02 -5.90 -15.42
N GLU A 4 11.95 -6.87 -14.52
CA GLU A 4 10.80 -7.14 -13.69
C GLU A 4 11.14 -6.88 -12.23
N PHE A 5 10.15 -6.39 -11.49
CA PHE A 5 10.26 -6.16 -10.06
C PHE A 5 9.32 -7.12 -9.33
N VAL A 6 9.87 -7.82 -8.34
CA VAL A 6 9.11 -8.74 -7.52
C VAL A 6 9.44 -8.45 -6.07
N LEU A 7 8.40 -8.42 -5.22
CA LEU A 7 8.61 -8.33 -3.78
C LEU A 7 9.30 -9.60 -3.29
N ALA A 8 10.34 -9.44 -2.47
CA ALA A 8 11.07 -10.58 -1.93
C ALA A 8 10.14 -11.50 -1.12
N VAL A 9 10.43 -12.80 -1.18
CA VAL A 9 9.74 -13.83 -0.39
C VAL A 9 10.59 -14.36 0.74
N ARG A 10 11.89 -14.07 0.70
CA ARG A 10 12.89 -14.39 1.71
C ARG A 10 13.50 -13.08 2.22
N ASP A 11 13.55 -12.92 3.53
CA ASP A 11 14.25 -11.80 4.18
C ASP A 11 15.76 -12.10 4.34
N PRO A 12 16.59 -11.12 4.75
CA PRO A 12 18.03 -11.34 4.92
C PRO A 12 18.40 -12.37 6.01
N GLN A 13 17.48 -12.71 6.91
CA GLN A 13 17.67 -13.75 7.93
C GLN A 13 17.23 -15.14 7.42
N GLY A 14 16.74 -15.23 6.18
CA GLY A 14 16.27 -16.46 5.58
C GLY A 14 14.83 -16.84 5.95
N ASN A 15 14.03 -15.94 6.52
CA ASN A 15 12.64 -16.21 6.86
C ASN A 15 11.70 -15.77 5.73
N CYS A 16 10.46 -16.27 5.76
CA CYS A 16 9.44 -15.81 4.84
C CYS A 16 9.03 -14.36 5.11
N THR A 17 8.82 -13.59 4.05
CA THR A 17 8.44 -12.18 4.13
C THR A 17 7.45 -11.80 3.04
N THR A 18 6.76 -10.67 3.25
CA THR A 18 5.91 -10.02 2.25
C THR A 18 6.70 -9.11 1.30
N GLY A 19 8.00 -8.91 1.55
CA GLY A 19 8.78 -7.87 0.89
C GLY A 19 8.52 -6.46 1.40
N ILE A 20 7.60 -6.30 2.37
CA ILE A 20 7.16 -4.99 2.89
C ILE A 20 7.39 -4.94 4.39
N THR A 21 8.21 -3.98 4.82
CA THR A 21 8.35 -3.64 6.23
C THR A 21 7.62 -2.34 6.54
N ARG A 22 7.03 -2.25 7.74
CA ARG A 22 6.34 -1.05 8.23
C ARG A 22 6.99 -0.62 9.53
N LYS A 23 7.31 0.67 9.65
CA LYS A 23 7.95 1.23 10.84
C LYS A 23 7.25 2.48 11.30
N ASP A 24 7.01 2.51 12.60
CA ASP A 24 6.55 3.70 13.28
C ASP A 24 7.73 4.66 13.46
N MET A 25 7.55 5.89 12.99
CA MET A 25 8.53 6.98 13.05
C MET A 25 8.12 8.07 14.05
N THR A 26 7.03 7.89 14.82
CA THR A 26 6.53 8.88 15.80
C THR A 26 7.53 9.22 16.91
N TRP A 27 8.52 8.36 17.13
CA TRP A 27 9.61 8.59 18.09
C TRP A 27 10.66 9.58 17.59
N ASN A 28 10.79 9.78 16.27
CA ASN A 28 11.81 10.64 15.68
C ASN A 28 11.25 12.04 15.45
N ALA A 29 11.57 12.98 16.35
CA ALA A 29 11.06 14.35 16.29
C ALA A 29 11.43 15.07 14.99
N SER A 30 12.63 14.84 14.43
CA SER A 30 13.05 15.46 13.17
C SER A 30 12.23 14.97 11.99
N TYR A 31 11.97 13.67 11.92
CA TYR A 31 11.09 13.07 10.90
C TYR A 31 9.65 13.55 11.04
N VAL A 32 9.10 13.58 12.26
CA VAL A 32 7.72 14.04 12.49
C VAL A 32 7.56 15.52 12.12
N ALA A 33 8.59 16.34 12.34
CA ALA A 33 8.53 17.76 12.07
C ALA A 33 8.73 18.13 10.60
N ASN A 34 9.58 17.40 9.86
CA ASN A 34 9.99 17.82 8.51
C ASN A 34 10.18 16.66 7.52
N GLY A 35 9.86 15.42 7.89
CA GLY A 35 10.12 14.25 7.05
C GLY A 35 11.60 13.90 6.93
N VAL A 36 11.99 13.44 5.74
CA VAL A 36 13.38 13.06 5.42
C VAL A 36 14.10 14.22 4.74
N ALA A 37 15.32 14.50 5.18
CA ALA A 37 16.18 15.49 4.59
C ALA A 37 16.87 14.93 3.33
N HIS A 38 16.59 15.55 2.18
CA HIS A 38 17.34 15.40 0.94
C HIS A 38 18.43 16.50 0.88
N ASP A 39 19.66 16.13 0.50
CA ASP A 39 20.81 17.03 0.35
C ASP A 39 21.12 17.98 1.54
N GLY A 40 20.88 17.53 2.78
CA GLY A 40 21.23 18.27 3.99
C GLY A 40 20.22 19.34 4.41
N ALA A 41 19.00 19.27 3.88
CA ALA A 41 17.87 20.11 4.26
C ALA A 41 17.23 19.71 5.61
N LEU A 42 16.01 20.20 5.86
CA LEU A 42 15.27 19.99 7.10
C LEU A 42 14.73 18.55 7.21
N GLY A 43 14.97 17.87 8.33
CA GLY A 43 14.40 16.55 8.62
C GLY A 43 15.38 15.54 9.17
N MET A 44 14.94 14.28 9.17
CA MET A 44 15.81 13.15 9.48
C MET A 44 16.78 12.92 8.31
N PRO A 45 18.11 12.82 8.54
CA PRO A 45 19.05 12.53 7.48
C PRO A 45 18.71 11.24 6.72
N ASP A 46 18.85 11.25 5.39
CA ASP A 46 18.69 10.06 4.54
C ASP A 46 19.49 8.85 5.05
N ALA A 47 20.74 9.08 5.44
CA ALA A 47 21.60 8.04 5.99
C ALA A 47 21.02 7.39 7.26
N ASP A 48 20.38 8.17 8.13
CA ASP A 48 19.76 7.65 9.36
C ASP A 48 18.51 6.84 9.03
N LEU A 49 17.70 7.27 8.04
CA LEU A 49 16.54 6.51 7.57
C LEU A 49 16.97 5.15 7.05
N LYS A 50 17.98 5.12 6.19
CA LYS A 50 18.50 3.90 5.56
C LYS A 50 19.19 2.99 6.57
N ALA A 51 19.93 3.54 7.52
CA ALA A 51 20.55 2.78 8.61
C ALA A 51 19.51 2.18 9.57
N TYR A 52 18.36 2.85 9.77
CA TYR A 52 17.32 2.33 10.64
C TYR A 52 16.69 1.04 10.10
N LYS A 53 16.39 1.00 8.79
CA LYS A 53 15.95 -0.22 8.11
C LYS A 53 16.37 -0.25 6.64
N ASN A 54 17.29 -1.14 6.34
CA ASN A 54 17.63 -1.59 5.01
C ASN A 54 17.79 -3.12 4.99
N TRP A 55 17.56 -3.71 3.83
CA TRP A 55 18.09 -5.03 3.51
C TRP A 55 19.39 -4.88 2.72
N ASP A 56 20.21 -5.94 2.69
CA ASP A 56 21.50 -5.93 1.99
C ASP A 56 21.33 -5.40 0.56
N PRO A 57 21.92 -4.23 0.23
CA PRO A 57 21.77 -3.62 -1.09
C PRO A 57 22.43 -4.42 -2.22
N ASN A 58 23.21 -5.47 -1.91
CA ASN A 58 23.69 -6.44 -2.89
C ASN A 58 22.63 -7.50 -3.26
N GLN A 59 21.57 -7.63 -2.47
CA GLN A 59 20.56 -8.65 -2.68
C GLN A 59 19.17 -8.08 -2.96
N TYR A 60 18.87 -6.89 -2.46
CA TYR A 60 17.57 -6.25 -2.55
C TYR A 60 17.72 -4.82 -3.02
N TYR A 61 16.84 -4.39 -3.93
CA TYR A 61 16.66 -2.97 -4.21
C TYR A 61 15.69 -2.39 -3.18
N ASN A 62 16.18 -1.51 -2.32
CA ASN A 62 15.39 -0.93 -1.24
C ASN A 62 14.60 0.29 -1.74
N ILE A 63 13.30 0.35 -1.41
CA ILE A 63 12.42 1.48 -1.68
C ILE A 63 11.79 1.93 -0.36
N TRP A 64 12.06 3.16 0.07
CA TRP A 64 11.48 3.76 1.26
C TRP A 64 10.32 4.67 0.88
N LEU A 65 9.14 4.35 1.40
CA LEU A 65 7.96 5.20 1.29
C LEU A 65 7.85 6.08 2.54
N VAL A 66 7.97 7.38 2.35
CA VAL A 66 7.97 8.37 3.44
C VAL A 66 6.77 9.30 3.33
N SER A 67 6.38 9.90 4.45
CA SER A 67 5.24 10.84 4.47
C SER A 67 5.60 12.21 3.89
N GLU A 68 6.87 12.60 4.00
CA GLU A 68 7.34 13.95 3.70
C GLU A 68 8.84 13.96 3.41
N ILE A 69 9.26 14.88 2.55
CA ILE A 69 10.65 15.19 2.20
C ILE A 69 10.82 16.70 2.34
N ASP A 70 11.86 17.15 3.04
CA ASP A 70 12.23 18.55 3.23
C ASP A 70 11.10 19.50 3.66
N ASN A 71 10.25 19.07 4.59
CA ASN A 71 9.10 19.85 5.08
C ASN A 71 8.16 20.33 3.94
N GLY A 72 7.84 19.43 3.01
CA GLY A 72 6.97 19.72 1.86
C GLY A 72 7.71 20.37 0.69
N GLY A 73 9.01 20.07 0.56
CA GLY A 73 9.82 20.49 -0.58
C GLY A 73 9.31 19.97 -1.93
N PRO A 74 9.88 20.43 -3.05
CA PRO A 74 9.41 20.08 -4.39
C PRO A 74 9.73 18.65 -4.82
N VAL A 75 10.52 17.92 -4.04
CA VAL A 75 11.03 16.58 -4.38
C VAL A 75 9.97 15.52 -4.06
N ALA A 76 9.48 14.83 -5.09
CA ALA A 76 8.53 13.72 -4.92
C ALA A 76 9.22 12.38 -4.62
N GLY A 77 10.48 12.25 -5.03
CA GLY A 77 11.35 11.11 -4.78
C GLY A 77 12.75 11.37 -5.30
N TYR A 78 13.68 10.50 -4.91
CA TYR A 78 15.05 10.48 -5.39
C TYR A 78 15.60 9.05 -5.33
N ALA A 79 16.52 8.73 -6.24
CA ALA A 79 17.21 7.45 -6.26
C ALA A 79 18.72 7.61 -6.48
N PHE A 80 19.47 6.67 -5.92
CA PHE A 80 20.90 6.55 -6.18
C PHE A 80 21.15 5.73 -7.45
N PHE A 81 22.08 6.22 -8.28
CA PHE A 81 22.54 5.53 -9.48
C PHE A 81 23.15 4.15 -9.18
N ALA A 82 23.23 3.28 -10.18
CA ALA A 82 23.78 1.93 -10.06
C ALA A 82 25.24 1.89 -9.59
N GLY A 83 26.00 2.98 -9.73
CA GLY A 83 27.32 3.13 -9.11
C GLY A 83 27.32 3.05 -7.58
N SER A 84 26.18 3.26 -6.93
CA SER A 84 26.02 3.14 -5.48
C SER A 84 25.72 1.71 -5.02
N HIS A 85 25.58 0.77 -5.95
CA HIS A 85 25.19 -0.61 -5.64
C HIS A 85 26.07 -1.24 -4.55
N GLY A 86 25.41 -1.87 -3.56
CA GLY A 86 26.05 -2.46 -2.40
C GLY A 86 26.41 -1.48 -1.28
N SER A 87 26.29 -0.16 -1.50
CA SER A 87 26.48 0.85 -0.45
C SER A 87 25.21 1.03 0.40
N ALA A 88 25.37 1.52 1.63
CA ALA A 88 24.24 1.81 2.51
C ALA A 88 23.29 2.92 1.98
N ALA A 89 23.73 3.71 1.01
CA ALA A 89 22.93 4.76 0.39
C ALA A 89 22.05 4.25 -0.77
N ASP A 90 22.31 3.06 -1.30
CA ASP A 90 21.65 2.55 -2.50
C ASP A 90 20.14 2.30 -2.30
N GLY A 91 19.35 2.78 -3.26
CA GLY A 91 17.90 2.61 -3.30
C GLY A 91 17.15 3.90 -3.65
N THR A 92 15.83 3.85 -3.50
CA THR A 92 14.90 4.97 -3.78
C THR A 92 14.20 5.41 -2.51
N VAL A 93 14.14 6.72 -2.25
CA VAL A 93 13.23 7.30 -1.26
C VAL A 93 12.17 8.08 -2.02
N MET A 94 10.90 7.87 -1.69
CA MET A 94 9.81 8.60 -2.33
C MET A 94 8.63 8.84 -1.41
N LEU A 95 7.84 9.87 -1.71
CA LEU A 95 6.61 10.16 -1.00
C LEU A 95 5.58 9.05 -1.24
N ALA A 96 5.01 8.53 -0.15
CA ALA A 96 4.03 7.44 -0.19
C ALA A 96 2.78 7.81 -1.03
N ALA A 97 2.42 9.10 -1.07
CA ALA A 97 1.31 9.62 -1.87
C ALA A 97 1.49 9.39 -3.39
N TYR A 98 2.72 9.25 -3.87
CA TYR A 98 3.04 9.09 -5.30
C TYR A 98 3.18 7.63 -5.73
N MET A 99 3.15 6.67 -4.80
CA MET A 99 3.41 5.25 -5.09
C MET A 99 2.37 4.60 -6.04
N GLN A 100 1.07 4.92 -5.89
CA GLN A 100 0.00 4.18 -6.58
C GLN A 100 -0.45 4.77 -7.92
N SER A 101 -0.18 6.05 -8.17
CA SER A 101 -0.83 6.79 -9.25
C SER A 101 0.05 7.90 -9.84
N SER A 102 1.35 7.65 -9.94
CA SER A 102 2.29 8.57 -10.58
C SER A 102 3.37 7.82 -11.35
N SER A 103 4.09 8.55 -12.20
CA SER A 103 5.29 8.09 -12.88
C SER A 103 6.57 8.23 -12.05
N VAL A 104 6.49 8.78 -10.82
CA VAL A 104 7.67 9.08 -9.99
C VAL A 104 8.50 7.84 -9.74
N LEU A 105 7.88 6.72 -9.33
CA LEU A 105 8.65 5.50 -9.11
C LEU A 105 9.32 5.00 -10.40
N ALA A 106 8.66 5.10 -11.56
CA ALA A 106 9.27 4.70 -12.82
C ALA A 106 10.46 5.61 -13.18
N HIS A 107 10.35 6.92 -12.93
CA HIS A 107 11.43 7.90 -13.08
C HIS A 107 12.61 7.57 -12.16
N GLU A 108 12.37 7.40 -10.87
CA GLU A 108 13.41 7.08 -9.89
C GLU A 108 14.08 5.74 -10.17
N LEU A 109 13.32 4.73 -10.61
CA LEU A 109 13.89 3.47 -11.06
C LEU A 109 14.72 3.65 -12.33
N GLY A 110 14.37 4.58 -13.22
CA GLY A 110 15.23 4.96 -14.33
C GLY A 110 16.62 5.40 -13.87
N HIS A 111 16.70 6.29 -12.87
CA HIS A 111 17.98 6.66 -12.24
C HIS A 111 18.66 5.45 -11.59
N ALA A 112 17.93 4.58 -10.90
CA ALA A 112 18.47 3.35 -10.33
C ALA A 112 19.20 2.48 -11.37
N PHE A 113 18.78 2.52 -12.64
CA PHE A 113 19.40 1.83 -13.77
C PHE A 113 20.24 2.76 -14.67
N ASN A 114 20.82 3.84 -14.14
CA ASN A 114 21.73 4.75 -14.84
C ASN A 114 21.14 5.50 -16.03
N LEU A 115 19.85 5.82 -15.98
CA LEU A 115 19.29 6.82 -16.88
C LEU A 115 19.43 8.19 -16.24
N TYR A 116 20.02 9.13 -16.97
CA TYR A 116 19.99 10.54 -16.60
C TYR A 116 18.66 11.16 -16.99
N HIS A 117 18.42 12.40 -16.54
CA HIS A 117 17.35 13.19 -17.14
C HIS A 117 17.62 13.36 -18.63
N THR A 118 16.57 13.30 -19.44
CA THR A 118 16.71 13.43 -20.91
C THR A 118 17.30 14.77 -21.34
N PHE A 119 17.10 15.81 -20.53
CA PHE A 119 17.66 17.16 -20.68
C PHE A 119 19.01 17.36 -19.96
N GLU A 120 19.72 16.30 -19.58
CA GLU A 120 21.01 16.41 -18.87
C GLU A 120 21.98 17.35 -19.61
N GLY A 121 22.52 18.34 -18.90
CA GLY A 121 23.39 19.37 -19.49
C GLY A 121 22.66 20.60 -20.05
N ASP A 122 21.35 20.77 -19.84
CA ASP A 122 20.56 21.89 -20.39
C ASP A 122 20.75 23.26 -19.69
N VAL A 123 21.59 23.31 -18.65
CA VAL A 123 21.85 24.51 -17.84
C VAL A 123 20.53 25.17 -17.38
N ASN A 124 19.67 24.39 -16.73
CA ASN A 124 18.36 24.85 -16.25
C ASN A 124 17.45 25.39 -17.37
N GLY A 125 17.48 24.73 -18.53
CA GLY A 125 16.66 25.05 -19.70
C GLY A 125 17.14 26.26 -20.51
N THR A 126 18.37 26.72 -20.31
CA THR A 126 18.90 27.91 -21.00
C THR A 126 19.80 27.58 -22.19
N THR A 127 20.37 26.38 -22.23
CA THR A 127 21.37 25.99 -23.23
C THR A 127 21.06 24.59 -23.73
N CYS A 128 21.18 24.34 -25.04
CA CYS A 128 21.08 22.99 -25.57
C CYS A 128 22.24 22.13 -25.03
N PRO A 129 21.97 20.91 -24.52
CA PRO A 129 23.01 20.00 -24.12
C PRO A 129 24.04 19.76 -25.23
N PRO A 130 25.34 19.59 -24.89
CA PRO A 130 26.32 19.10 -25.84
C PRO A 130 25.87 17.76 -26.45
N ASN A 131 26.14 17.55 -27.74
CA ASN A 131 25.81 16.31 -28.44
C ASN A 131 26.86 15.96 -29.50
N GLY A 132 28.14 16.15 -29.18
CA GLY A 132 29.23 15.77 -30.07
C GLY A 132 29.36 14.25 -30.16
N THR A 133 29.31 13.57 -29.01
CA THR A 133 29.26 12.11 -28.90
C THR A 133 28.12 11.70 -27.97
N CYS A 134 26.98 11.35 -28.54
CA CYS A 134 25.74 11.03 -27.81
C CYS A 134 25.84 9.89 -26.79
N SER A 135 26.91 9.07 -26.81
CA SER A 135 27.12 8.02 -25.80
C SER A 135 27.82 8.52 -24.53
N THR A 136 28.36 9.74 -24.54
CA THR A 136 29.09 10.35 -23.42
C THR A 136 28.59 11.73 -23.05
N ASP A 137 28.00 12.45 -24.00
CA ASP A 137 27.39 13.76 -23.80
C ASP A 137 25.90 13.63 -23.43
N GLY A 138 25.35 14.68 -22.82
CA GLY A 138 23.93 14.76 -22.46
C GLY A 138 23.48 13.61 -21.56
N ASP A 139 22.31 13.04 -21.87
CA ASP A 139 21.74 11.90 -21.16
C ASP A 139 22.42 10.56 -21.50
N GLN A 140 23.40 10.61 -22.40
CA GLN A 140 24.17 9.49 -22.91
C GLN A 140 23.34 8.43 -23.65
N VAL A 141 22.24 8.85 -24.28
CA VAL A 141 21.33 8.00 -25.05
C VAL A 141 21.14 8.55 -26.47
N CYS A 142 21.74 7.88 -27.46
CA CYS A 142 21.75 8.34 -28.84
C CYS A 142 20.39 8.36 -29.57
N ASP A 143 19.35 7.69 -29.05
CA ASP A 143 18.01 7.72 -29.63
C ASP A 143 17.08 8.76 -28.98
N ILE A 144 17.64 9.63 -28.12
CA ILE A 144 16.99 10.83 -27.58
C ILE A 144 17.78 12.03 -28.10
N PRO A 145 17.21 12.87 -28.98
CA PRO A 145 17.89 14.07 -29.41
C PRO A 145 18.15 15.04 -28.24
N PRO A 146 19.25 15.82 -28.24
CA PRO A 146 19.48 16.80 -27.20
C PRO A 146 18.33 17.80 -27.17
N HIS A 147 17.87 18.17 -25.98
CA HIS A 147 16.81 19.16 -25.81
C HIS A 147 16.96 19.87 -24.47
N ILE A 148 16.30 21.02 -24.34
CA ILE A 148 16.11 21.67 -23.06
C ILE A 148 14.86 21.12 -22.38
N ARG A 149 14.81 21.16 -21.04
CA ARG A 149 13.61 20.77 -20.30
C ARG A 149 12.38 21.57 -20.79
N PRO A 150 11.23 20.93 -21.01
CA PRO A 150 10.05 21.61 -21.50
C PRO A 150 9.42 22.48 -20.39
N SER A 151 8.91 23.66 -20.78
CA SER A 151 8.15 24.53 -19.86
C SER A 151 6.66 24.17 -19.76
N SER A 152 6.18 23.34 -20.69
CA SER A 152 4.78 22.89 -20.76
C SER A 152 4.65 21.63 -21.60
N CYS A 153 3.54 20.91 -21.44
CA CYS A 153 3.18 19.81 -22.31
C CYS A 153 2.72 20.34 -23.69
N ASN A 154 3.57 20.21 -24.71
CA ASN A 154 3.23 20.58 -26.10
C ASN A 154 3.59 19.46 -27.10
N PRO A 155 2.68 18.51 -27.36
CA PRO A 155 2.91 17.40 -28.30
C PRO A 155 3.13 17.82 -29.76
N ALA A 156 2.65 19.00 -30.16
CA ALA A 156 2.89 19.54 -31.49
C ALA A 156 4.17 20.40 -31.57
N GLY A 157 4.92 20.49 -30.48
CA GLY A 157 6.13 21.31 -30.38
C GLY A 157 7.32 20.75 -31.16
N THR A 158 8.20 21.66 -31.55
CA THR A 158 9.48 21.36 -32.22
C THR A 158 10.66 21.57 -31.29
N ASN A 159 11.71 20.75 -31.39
CA ASN A 159 12.93 20.80 -30.63
C ASN A 159 13.97 21.70 -31.32
N SER A 160 14.27 22.86 -30.73
CA SER A 160 15.26 23.80 -31.28
C SER A 160 16.70 23.31 -31.19
N CYS A 161 16.97 22.33 -30.31
CA CYS A 161 18.31 21.77 -30.11
C CYS A 161 18.65 20.67 -31.12
N ASP A 162 17.69 20.25 -31.94
CA ASP A 162 17.84 19.19 -32.93
C ASP A 162 17.09 19.52 -34.22
N GLY A 163 17.46 20.63 -34.87
CA GLY A 163 16.99 20.96 -36.21
C GLY A 163 15.48 21.11 -36.38
N GLY A 164 14.72 21.33 -35.30
CA GLY A 164 13.26 21.41 -35.33
C GLY A 164 12.54 20.06 -35.31
N SER A 165 13.19 18.97 -34.88
CA SER A 165 12.56 17.65 -34.72
C SER A 165 11.39 17.67 -33.73
N SER A 166 10.59 16.61 -33.65
CA SER A 166 9.45 16.57 -32.71
C SER A 166 9.92 16.47 -31.26
N GLN A 167 9.22 17.14 -30.34
CA GLN A 167 9.47 17.01 -28.90
C GLN A 167 8.91 15.73 -28.26
N SER A 168 8.16 14.92 -29.02
CA SER A 168 7.42 13.75 -28.48
C SER A 168 8.34 12.73 -27.78
N LEU A 169 9.59 12.60 -28.22
CA LEU A 169 10.54 11.62 -27.66
C LEU A 169 10.96 11.93 -26.23
N HIS A 170 10.93 13.21 -25.81
CA HIS A 170 11.29 13.61 -24.45
C HIS A 170 10.07 13.96 -23.59
N ILE A 171 9.07 14.67 -24.11
CA ILE A 171 7.93 15.12 -23.27
C ILE A 171 7.05 13.97 -22.76
N PHE A 172 7.07 12.80 -23.40
CA PHE A 172 6.37 11.59 -22.94
C PHE A 172 7.33 10.59 -22.28
N ASN A 173 8.62 10.92 -22.19
CA ASN A 173 9.63 10.07 -21.58
C ASN A 173 9.52 10.10 -20.06
N TYR A 174 9.67 8.94 -19.42
CA TYR A 174 9.68 8.88 -17.96
C TYR A 174 10.81 9.69 -17.32
N MET A 175 11.92 9.95 -18.03
CA MET A 175 13.09 10.69 -17.53
C MET A 175 13.08 12.19 -17.85
N ASP A 176 11.93 12.74 -18.28
CA ASP A 176 11.70 14.19 -18.43
C ASP A 176 10.83 14.71 -17.27
N TYR A 177 10.80 16.04 -17.07
CA TYR A 177 9.96 16.75 -16.08
C TYR A 177 8.71 17.41 -16.69
N SER A 178 8.38 17.03 -17.92
CA SER A 178 7.18 17.40 -18.64
C SER A 178 5.92 17.16 -17.81
N SER A 179 4.96 18.08 -17.96
CA SER A 179 3.62 17.94 -17.40
C SER A 179 2.70 17.02 -18.22
N CYS A 180 3.19 16.44 -19.33
CA CYS A 180 2.44 15.45 -20.09
C CYS A 180 2.29 14.13 -19.30
N ALA A 181 1.31 13.32 -19.70
CA ALA A 181 1.21 11.93 -19.27
C ALA A 181 2.36 11.11 -19.89
N VAL A 182 3.46 10.97 -19.16
CA VAL A 182 4.62 10.17 -19.57
C VAL A 182 4.27 8.68 -19.64
N ASN A 183 4.81 7.99 -20.63
CA ASN A 183 4.42 6.61 -20.93
C ASN A 183 5.53 5.75 -21.56
N MET A 184 6.75 6.26 -21.72
CA MET A 184 7.77 5.53 -22.45
C MET A 184 9.21 5.70 -21.94
N PHE A 185 9.98 4.66 -22.22
CA PHE A 185 11.44 4.69 -22.31
C PHE A 185 11.84 4.33 -23.75
N THR A 186 12.96 4.84 -24.23
CA THR A 186 13.49 4.53 -25.56
C THR A 186 14.24 3.19 -25.59
N THR A 187 14.69 2.79 -26.78
CA THR A 187 15.48 1.56 -26.94
C THR A 187 16.91 1.75 -26.42
N GLY A 188 17.47 2.94 -26.58
CA GLY A 188 18.76 3.32 -26.01
C GLY A 188 18.74 3.36 -24.49
N GLN A 189 17.68 3.94 -23.89
CA GLN A 189 17.46 3.87 -22.43
C GLN A 189 17.35 2.43 -21.94
N ARG A 190 16.60 1.56 -22.64
CA ARG A 190 16.57 0.13 -22.31
C ARG A 190 17.96 -0.48 -22.31
N THR A 191 18.77 -0.19 -23.32
CA THR A 191 20.13 -0.74 -23.44
C THR A 191 21.01 -0.33 -22.26
N ARG A 192 20.99 0.95 -21.87
CA ARG A 192 21.70 1.43 -20.68
C ARG A 192 21.22 0.77 -19.40
N ALA A 193 19.90 0.66 -19.23
CA ALA A 193 19.33 0.05 -18.03
C ALA A 193 19.67 -1.44 -17.91
N GLN A 194 19.64 -2.18 -19.02
CA GLN A 194 20.08 -3.57 -19.06
C GLN A 194 21.57 -3.71 -18.76
N LEU A 195 22.41 -2.79 -19.24
CA LEU A 195 23.84 -2.78 -18.90
C LEU A 195 24.07 -2.51 -17.41
N ALA A 196 23.36 -1.55 -16.81
CA ALA A 196 23.44 -1.28 -15.37
C ALA A 196 23.00 -2.51 -14.56
N MET A 197 21.94 -3.19 -14.99
CA MET A 197 21.45 -4.42 -14.37
C MET A 197 22.47 -5.56 -14.48
N THR A 198 23.00 -5.83 -15.67
CA THR A 198 23.87 -7.01 -15.89
C THR A 198 25.31 -6.80 -15.44
N SER A 199 25.80 -5.56 -15.37
CA SER A 199 27.16 -5.26 -14.92
C SER A 199 27.22 -4.83 -13.46
N GLN A 200 26.70 -3.65 -13.12
CA GLN A 200 26.86 -3.06 -11.79
C GLN A 200 25.95 -3.70 -10.75
N ARG A 201 24.71 -4.02 -11.10
CA ARG A 201 23.71 -4.61 -10.21
C ARG A 201 23.54 -6.12 -10.41
N GLY A 202 24.53 -6.79 -11.02
CA GLY A 202 24.41 -8.19 -11.44
C GLY A 202 24.01 -9.16 -10.32
N SER A 203 24.35 -8.84 -9.08
CA SER A 203 24.00 -9.61 -7.87
C SER A 203 22.49 -9.71 -7.60
N TYR A 204 21.63 -8.88 -8.20
CA TYR A 204 20.17 -9.05 -8.08
C TYR A 204 19.64 -10.22 -8.91
N LEU A 205 20.38 -10.67 -9.92
CA LEU A 205 19.93 -11.75 -10.81
C LEU A 205 19.99 -13.10 -10.08
N ALA A 206 18.92 -13.89 -10.20
CA ALA A 206 18.87 -15.26 -9.69
C ALA A 206 20.01 -16.13 -10.26
N ALA A 207 20.35 -15.94 -11.53
CA ALA A 207 21.48 -16.60 -12.20
C ALA A 207 22.84 -16.34 -11.52
N ASN A 208 22.97 -15.25 -10.76
CA ASN A 208 24.17 -14.90 -9.99
C ASN A 208 24.04 -15.29 -8.50
N GLY A 209 23.10 -16.17 -8.16
CA GLY A 209 22.96 -16.76 -6.82
C GLY A 209 22.07 -16.00 -5.85
N ASN A 210 21.29 -15.02 -6.32
CA ASN A 210 20.34 -14.33 -5.45
C ASN A 210 19.15 -15.23 -5.07
N MET A 211 18.93 -15.39 -3.76
CA MET A 211 17.90 -16.28 -3.21
C MET A 211 16.66 -15.54 -2.69
N SER A 212 16.57 -14.22 -2.88
CA SER A 212 15.47 -13.37 -2.36
C SER A 212 14.08 -13.78 -2.86
N LEU A 213 14.01 -14.38 -4.05
CA LEU A 213 12.78 -14.90 -4.66
C LEU A 213 12.54 -16.39 -4.41
N VAL A 214 13.50 -17.11 -3.80
CA VAL A 214 13.36 -18.53 -3.51
C VAL A 214 12.72 -18.73 -2.13
N PRO A 215 11.52 -19.32 -2.03
CA PRO A 215 10.86 -19.55 -0.75
C PRO A 215 11.75 -20.32 0.25
N PRO A 216 11.89 -19.87 1.50
CA PRO A 216 12.68 -20.56 2.51
C PRO A 216 11.99 -21.75 3.16
N GLY A 217 10.70 -21.94 2.89
CA GLY A 217 9.91 -23.03 3.42
C GLY A 217 8.59 -23.20 2.69
N ALA A 218 7.75 -24.08 3.23
CA ALA A 218 6.40 -24.29 2.74
C ALA A 218 5.55 -23.01 2.83
N PRO A 219 4.62 -22.78 1.87
CA PRO A 219 3.65 -21.70 1.91
C PRO A 219 2.95 -21.58 3.27
N GLN A 220 2.98 -20.37 3.83
CA GLN A 220 2.26 -20.04 5.06
C GLN A 220 0.98 -19.31 4.66
N LEU A 221 -0.11 -20.06 4.54
CA LEU A 221 -1.36 -19.49 4.03
C LEU A 221 -1.99 -18.54 5.04
N ASP A 222 -2.42 -17.39 4.55
CA ASP A 222 -3.22 -16.43 5.30
C ASP A 222 -4.11 -15.63 4.35
N PHE A 223 -5.22 -15.12 4.85
CA PHE A 223 -6.13 -14.32 4.07
C PHE A 223 -7.01 -13.42 4.94
N ARG A 224 -7.61 -12.41 4.31
CA ARG A 224 -8.67 -11.60 4.92
C ARG A 224 -9.78 -11.31 3.94
N ALA A 225 -10.99 -11.13 4.47
CA ALA A 225 -12.12 -10.60 3.73
C ALA A 225 -12.14 -9.06 3.80
N SER A 226 -12.60 -8.41 2.73
CA SER A 226 -12.76 -6.95 2.68
C SER A 226 -13.81 -6.43 3.69
N ALA A 227 -14.72 -7.29 4.14
CA ALA A 227 -15.71 -7.00 5.17
C ALA A 227 -16.03 -8.26 5.96
N ALA A 228 -16.15 -8.13 7.28
CA ALA A 228 -16.56 -9.22 8.17
C ALA A 228 -18.09 -9.32 8.32
N VAL A 229 -18.83 -8.24 8.04
CA VAL A 229 -20.29 -8.18 8.17
C VAL A 229 -20.89 -7.46 6.96
N LEU A 230 -21.90 -8.07 6.34
CA LEU A 230 -22.69 -7.50 5.25
C LEU A 230 -24.14 -7.30 5.70
N CYS A 231 -24.67 -6.11 5.46
CA CYS A 231 -26.02 -5.71 5.88
C CYS A 231 -27.04 -5.97 4.77
N GLY A 232 -27.27 -7.25 4.45
CA GLY A 232 -28.21 -7.68 3.42
C GLY A 232 -27.56 -8.64 2.42
N THR A 233 -28.40 -9.41 1.73
CA THR A 233 -27.98 -10.32 0.68
C THR A 233 -27.68 -9.58 -0.63
N GLY A 234 -26.90 -10.21 -1.51
CA GLY A 234 -26.48 -9.65 -2.79
C GLY A 234 -25.30 -8.67 -2.69
N GLN A 235 -24.76 -8.45 -1.48
CA GLN A 235 -23.53 -7.68 -1.30
C GLN A 235 -22.30 -8.50 -1.67
N THR A 236 -21.22 -7.80 -2.00
CA THR A 236 -19.96 -8.39 -2.39
C THR A 236 -18.94 -8.38 -1.26
N VAL A 237 -18.06 -9.37 -1.27
CA VAL A 237 -16.87 -9.42 -0.44
C VAL A 237 -15.67 -9.85 -1.28
N THR A 238 -14.57 -9.14 -1.16
CA THR A 238 -13.31 -9.47 -1.84
C THR A 238 -12.40 -10.21 -0.87
N MET A 239 -11.82 -11.33 -1.30
CA MET A 239 -10.79 -12.04 -0.53
C MET A 239 -9.41 -11.54 -0.92
N GLU A 240 -8.59 -11.30 0.07
CA GLU A 240 -7.22 -10.86 -0.07
C GLU A 240 -6.28 -11.93 0.47
N ASP A 241 -5.43 -12.45 -0.40
CA ASP A 241 -4.35 -13.36 -0.07
C ASP A 241 -3.24 -12.61 0.70
N LEU A 242 -2.92 -13.10 1.89
CA LEU A 242 -1.85 -12.60 2.77
C LEU A 242 -0.75 -13.64 2.99
N SER A 243 -0.76 -14.71 2.20
CA SER A 243 0.13 -15.85 2.37
C SER A 243 1.60 -15.46 2.19
N LEU A 244 2.48 -16.08 2.97
CA LEU A 244 3.93 -15.92 2.89
C LEU A 244 4.59 -17.14 2.23
N CYS A 245 5.89 -17.00 1.93
CA CYS A 245 6.68 -18.03 1.25
C CYS A 245 6.14 -18.39 -0.15
N LEU A 246 5.50 -17.43 -0.81
CA LEU A 246 4.97 -17.57 -2.16
C LEU A 246 5.46 -16.41 -3.03
N PRO A 247 6.13 -16.69 -4.16
CA PRO A 247 6.47 -15.69 -5.16
C PRO A 247 5.22 -14.91 -5.58
N ASN A 248 5.25 -13.59 -5.43
CA ASN A 248 4.22 -12.71 -5.95
C ASN A 248 4.54 -12.30 -7.40
N THR A 249 4.94 -13.24 -8.24
CA THR A 249 5.22 -12.96 -9.65
C THR A 249 3.87 -12.85 -10.34
N TYR A 250 3.51 -11.65 -10.80
CA TYR A 250 2.29 -11.43 -11.58
C TYR A 250 2.39 -12.04 -12.99
N LEU A 251 3.48 -12.78 -13.28
CA LEU A 251 3.79 -13.43 -14.54
C LEU A 251 3.89 -14.95 -14.39
N SER A 252 3.68 -15.63 -15.52
CA SER A 252 3.96 -17.05 -15.70
C SER A 252 5.46 -17.27 -15.90
N ASP A 253 6.24 -17.16 -14.83
CA ASP A 253 7.68 -17.41 -14.84
C ASP A 253 7.94 -18.93 -14.85
N PRO A 254 8.79 -19.48 -15.75
CA PRO A 254 9.22 -20.88 -15.73
C PRO A 254 10.07 -21.30 -14.53
N GLU A 255 10.58 -20.37 -13.71
CA GLU A 255 11.22 -20.64 -12.41
C GLU A 255 10.19 -20.74 -11.26
N PHE A 256 9.01 -20.11 -11.40
CA PHE A 256 7.86 -20.25 -10.48
C PHE A 256 6.53 -20.70 -11.14
N PRO A 257 6.54 -21.69 -12.06
CA PRO A 257 5.35 -22.12 -12.76
C PRO A 257 4.49 -22.97 -11.83
N GLY A 258 3.17 -22.85 -11.95
CA GLY A 258 2.26 -23.78 -11.30
C GLY A 258 1.84 -23.40 -9.88
N ILE A 259 1.92 -22.12 -9.49
CA ILE A 259 1.16 -21.64 -8.32
C ILE A 259 -0.29 -21.42 -8.74
N THR A 260 -1.19 -22.23 -8.20
CA THR A 260 -2.63 -22.08 -8.44
C THR A 260 -3.37 -21.81 -7.13
N PHE A 261 -4.40 -20.97 -7.23
CA PHE A 261 -5.27 -20.61 -6.12
C PHE A 261 -6.62 -21.26 -6.33
N ALA A 262 -7.23 -21.77 -5.27
CA ALA A 262 -8.61 -22.19 -5.25
C ALA A 262 -9.27 -21.73 -3.95
N TRP A 263 -10.26 -20.87 -4.10
CA TRP A 263 -11.06 -20.34 -3.02
C TRP A 263 -12.41 -21.04 -2.99
N SER A 264 -12.90 -21.32 -1.79
CA SER A 264 -14.26 -21.74 -1.52
C SER A 264 -14.84 -20.91 -0.40
N ILE A 265 -16.02 -20.31 -0.59
CA ILE A 265 -16.77 -19.62 0.47
C ILE A 265 -18.13 -20.29 0.60
N THR A 266 -18.48 -20.70 1.82
CA THR A 266 -19.69 -21.49 2.06
C THR A 266 -20.34 -21.17 3.39
N ASN A 267 -21.68 -21.11 3.42
CA ASN A 267 -22.46 -21.04 4.66
C ASN A 267 -23.11 -22.40 5.02
N GLY A 268 -22.67 -23.49 4.39
CA GLY A 268 -23.25 -24.83 4.52
C GLY A 268 -24.48 -25.09 3.64
N ILE A 269 -25.08 -24.05 3.04
CA ILE A 269 -26.21 -24.17 2.10
C ILE A 269 -25.73 -23.85 0.68
N VAL A 270 -25.05 -22.72 0.52
CA VAL A 270 -24.48 -22.23 -0.74
C VAL A 270 -22.98 -22.28 -0.63
N THR A 271 -22.32 -22.80 -1.68
CA THR A 271 -20.87 -22.78 -1.83
C THR A 271 -20.51 -22.09 -3.14
N LEU A 272 -19.64 -21.09 -3.06
CA LEU A 272 -19.10 -20.39 -4.23
C LEU A 272 -17.60 -20.67 -4.32
N ASN A 273 -17.08 -20.85 -5.53
CA ASN A 273 -15.66 -21.14 -5.74
C ASN A 273 -15.02 -20.14 -6.72
N SER A 274 -13.71 -19.96 -6.62
CA SER A 274 -12.95 -19.17 -7.59
C SER A 274 -11.50 -19.63 -7.66
N ALA A 275 -10.91 -19.62 -8.85
CA ALA A 275 -9.49 -19.85 -9.06
C ALA A 275 -8.66 -18.54 -9.12
N VAL A 276 -9.33 -17.39 -9.05
CA VAL A 276 -8.66 -16.08 -9.08
C VAL A 276 -7.98 -15.85 -7.73
N ARG A 277 -6.75 -15.32 -7.72
CA ARG A 277 -5.99 -15.06 -6.49
C ARG A 277 -6.69 -14.08 -5.53
N ARG A 278 -7.33 -13.03 -6.07
CA ARG A 278 -8.12 -12.04 -5.33
C ARG A 278 -9.58 -12.06 -5.82
N PRO A 279 -10.38 -13.06 -5.43
CA PRO A 279 -11.74 -13.20 -5.92
C PRO A 279 -12.70 -12.24 -5.21
N THR A 280 -13.72 -11.80 -5.93
CA THR A 280 -14.88 -11.10 -5.36
C THR A 280 -16.09 -12.04 -5.43
N PHE A 281 -16.71 -12.31 -4.28
CA PHE A 281 -17.90 -13.14 -4.18
C PHE A 281 -19.13 -12.29 -3.92
N THR A 282 -20.25 -12.61 -4.56
CA THR A 282 -21.56 -12.02 -4.27
C THR A 282 -22.35 -12.97 -3.38
N LEU A 283 -22.65 -12.58 -2.14
CA LEU A 283 -23.29 -13.46 -1.15
C LEU A 283 -24.80 -13.25 -1.13
N THR A 284 -25.53 -14.13 -1.80
CA THR A 284 -26.98 -14.00 -2.04
C THR A 284 -27.85 -14.62 -0.95
N SER A 285 -27.26 -15.33 0.01
CA SER A 285 -27.98 -15.96 1.11
C SER A 285 -27.51 -15.40 2.45
N PRO A 286 -28.41 -15.21 3.43
CA PRO A 286 -27.99 -14.86 4.77
C PRO A 286 -27.24 -16.03 5.42
N GLY A 287 -26.42 -15.75 6.41
CA GLY A 287 -25.72 -16.77 7.18
C GLY A 287 -24.28 -16.41 7.51
N ILE A 288 -23.61 -17.36 8.15
CA ILE A 288 -22.21 -17.26 8.54
C ILE A 288 -21.41 -18.07 7.53
N TYR A 289 -20.52 -17.40 6.79
CA TYR A 289 -19.71 -18.00 5.74
C TYR A 289 -18.32 -18.35 6.26
N SER A 290 -17.92 -19.59 6.07
CA SER A 290 -16.56 -20.08 6.20
C SER A 290 -15.84 -19.95 4.86
N VAL A 291 -14.53 -19.70 4.90
CA VAL A 291 -13.69 -19.55 3.70
C VAL A 291 -12.56 -20.58 3.75
N THR A 292 -12.31 -21.22 2.62
CA THR A 292 -11.16 -22.10 2.40
C THR A 292 -10.31 -21.55 1.28
N LEU A 293 -9.03 -21.35 1.55
CA LEU A 293 -7.99 -21.08 0.56
C LEU A 293 -7.15 -22.35 0.37
N THR A 294 -7.05 -22.79 -0.87
CA THR A 294 -6.12 -23.84 -1.30
C THR A 294 -5.10 -23.22 -2.25
N VAL A 295 -3.82 -23.43 -1.96
CA VAL A 295 -2.73 -23.06 -2.86
C VAL A 295 -1.95 -24.31 -3.23
N THR A 296 -1.80 -24.55 -4.52
CA THR A 296 -0.94 -25.63 -5.02
C THR A 296 0.29 -25.03 -5.65
N THR A 297 1.46 -25.57 -5.30
CA THR A 297 2.76 -25.24 -5.88
C THR A 297 3.46 -26.53 -6.29
N THR A 298 4.65 -26.43 -6.87
CA THR A 298 5.52 -27.59 -7.13
C THR A 298 5.93 -28.35 -5.87
N LEU A 299 5.88 -27.69 -4.70
CA LEU A 299 6.17 -28.30 -3.39
C LEU A 299 4.95 -29.01 -2.77
N GLY A 300 3.78 -28.93 -3.38
CA GLY A 300 2.56 -29.59 -2.93
C GLY A 300 1.35 -28.67 -2.80
N THR A 301 0.30 -29.20 -2.19
CA THR A 301 -0.97 -28.50 -1.97
C THR A 301 -1.15 -28.16 -0.50
N TYR A 302 -1.45 -26.90 -0.24
CA TYR A 302 -1.62 -26.33 1.10
C TYR A 302 -3.05 -25.81 1.21
N VAL A 303 -3.71 -26.07 2.33
CA VAL A 303 -5.12 -25.72 2.55
C VAL A 303 -5.26 -25.00 3.88
N ARG A 304 -6.03 -23.91 3.89
CA ARG A 304 -6.43 -23.19 5.10
C ARG A 304 -7.92 -22.90 5.06
N THR A 305 -8.62 -23.37 6.08
CA THR A 305 -10.05 -23.07 6.28
C THR A 305 -10.22 -22.24 7.53
N GLU A 306 -10.92 -21.12 7.41
CA GLU A 306 -11.38 -20.32 8.54
C GLU A 306 -12.91 -20.30 8.58
N ASN A 307 -13.46 -20.46 9.77
CA ASN A 307 -14.90 -20.47 9.98
C ASN A 307 -15.42 -19.08 10.35
N GLY A 308 -16.59 -18.71 9.81
CA GLY A 308 -17.27 -17.47 10.16
C GLY A 308 -16.52 -16.18 9.80
N VAL A 309 -15.87 -16.19 8.64
CA VAL A 309 -15.11 -15.06 8.10
C VAL A 309 -16.03 -13.90 7.71
N VAL A 310 -17.22 -14.20 7.18
CA VAL A 310 -18.20 -13.19 6.76
C VAL A 310 -19.58 -13.54 7.29
N VAL A 311 -20.26 -12.58 7.92
CA VAL A 311 -21.64 -12.71 8.36
C VAL A 311 -22.54 -11.88 7.45
N VAL A 312 -23.48 -12.53 6.77
CA VAL A 312 -24.50 -11.87 5.96
C VAL A 312 -25.79 -11.83 6.77
N ALA A 313 -26.13 -10.65 7.27
CA ALA A 313 -27.37 -10.45 7.99
C ALA A 313 -28.55 -10.37 7.00
N SER A 314 -29.68 -10.94 7.37
CA SER A 314 -30.95 -10.60 6.73
C SER A 314 -31.23 -9.11 6.96
N ALA A 315 -31.64 -8.38 5.92
CA ALA A 315 -32.04 -6.98 6.07
C ALA A 315 -33.11 -6.87 7.18
N PRO A 316 -33.04 -5.86 8.07
CA PRO A 316 -34.06 -5.68 9.09
C PRO A 316 -35.42 -5.53 8.41
N VAL A 317 -36.38 -6.36 8.82
CA VAL A 317 -37.78 -6.22 8.43
C VAL A 317 -38.23 -4.84 8.90
N ALA A 318 -38.95 -4.10 8.05
CA ALA A 318 -39.30 -2.69 8.23
C ALA A 318 -39.76 -2.34 9.67
N ALA A 319 -39.39 -1.13 10.13
CA ALA A 319 -39.73 -0.59 11.44
C ALA A 319 -41.23 -0.78 11.76
N CYS A 320 -41.53 -1.17 13.01
CA CYS A 320 -42.88 -1.33 13.53
C CYS A 320 -43.80 -0.19 13.07
N THR A 321 -44.84 -0.52 12.31
CA THR A 321 -45.94 0.41 12.04
C THR A 321 -46.65 0.70 13.36
N HIS A 322 -46.60 1.95 13.80
CA HIS A 322 -47.35 2.41 14.97
C HIS A 322 -48.85 2.24 14.67
N LEU A 323 -49.53 1.32 15.34
CA LEU A 323 -50.99 1.26 15.33
C LEU A 323 -51.51 2.50 16.07
N GLN A 324 -51.90 3.54 15.34
CA GLN A 324 -52.67 4.64 15.90
C GLN A 324 -54.09 4.15 16.20
N GLN A 325 -54.34 3.64 17.41
CA GLN A 325 -55.70 3.58 17.93
C GLN A 325 -56.17 5.01 18.19
N ARG A 326 -56.96 5.56 17.27
CA ARG A 326 -57.74 6.77 17.54
C ARG A 326 -58.86 6.42 18.52
N VAL A 327 -58.67 6.74 19.80
CA VAL A 327 -59.78 6.82 20.75
C VAL A 327 -60.60 8.05 20.39
N GLN A 328 -61.78 7.82 19.83
CA GLN A 328 -62.74 8.86 19.49
C GLN A 328 -63.49 9.27 20.77
N LEU A 329 -63.04 10.33 21.44
CA LEU A 329 -63.73 10.88 22.61
C LEU A 329 -65.03 11.54 22.16
N ARG A 330 -66.16 11.02 22.61
CA ARG A 330 -67.47 11.70 22.57
C ARG A 330 -67.54 12.70 23.75
N PRO A 331 -68.27 13.82 23.61
CA PRO A 331 -68.28 14.88 24.61
C PRO A 331 -69.25 14.61 25.76
N ASN A 332 -68.88 15.15 26.92
CA ASN A 332 -69.64 15.43 28.14
C ASN A 332 -69.89 14.29 29.15
N GLY A 333 -69.44 14.54 30.39
CA GLY A 333 -70.09 14.06 31.60
C GLY A 333 -69.22 13.31 32.61
N GLU A 334 -68.85 14.02 33.68
CA GLU A 334 -68.57 13.52 35.04
C GLU A 334 -67.22 12.89 35.43
N GLN A 335 -66.81 13.29 36.64
CA GLN A 335 -65.54 13.07 37.33
C GLN A 335 -65.45 11.74 38.08
N ARG A 336 -64.20 11.30 38.30
CA ARG A 336 -63.56 10.66 39.49
C ARG A 336 -62.46 9.74 38.92
N GLY A 337 -61.17 9.87 39.18
CA GLY A 337 -60.43 10.28 40.37
C GLY A 337 -59.49 9.12 40.70
N LEU A 338 -58.18 9.33 40.80
CA LEU A 338 -57.25 8.56 41.66
C LEU A 338 -55.85 9.20 41.66
N GLN A 339 -55.25 9.17 42.85
CA GLN A 339 -54.28 10.13 43.39
C GLN A 339 -52.81 9.86 43.06
N HIS A 340 -52.05 10.97 43.10
CA HIS A 340 -50.61 11.09 43.21
C HIS A 340 -50.04 10.51 44.52
N HIS A 341 -48.81 9.97 44.47
CA HIS A 341 -47.87 10.08 45.58
C HIS A 341 -46.44 10.32 45.06
N LEU A 342 -45.90 11.51 45.37
CA LEU A 342 -44.52 11.96 45.15
C LEU A 342 -43.87 12.09 46.53
N GLN A 343 -42.77 11.38 46.78
CA GLN A 343 -41.93 11.59 47.97
C GLN A 343 -40.71 12.46 47.62
N ARG A 344 -40.53 13.55 48.37
CA ARG A 344 -39.36 14.44 48.43
C ARG A 344 -38.44 13.99 49.57
N TYR A 345 -37.13 14.22 49.45
CA TYR A 345 -36.24 14.46 50.59
C TYR A 345 -35.24 15.58 50.26
N GLY A 346 -35.04 16.49 51.23
CA GLY A 346 -34.10 17.62 51.21
C GLY A 346 -32.83 17.38 52.04
N PRO A 347 -31.91 18.38 52.10
CA PRO A 347 -30.47 18.17 52.31
C PRO A 347 -29.94 18.56 53.70
N HIS A 348 -28.72 18.11 54.06
CA HIS A 348 -27.87 18.74 55.09
C HIS A 348 -26.36 18.52 54.83
N GLU A 349 -25.58 19.43 55.42
CA GLU A 349 -24.21 19.91 55.11
C GLU A 349 -22.99 19.05 55.48
N GLN A 350 -21.84 19.53 54.96
CA GLN A 350 -20.44 19.09 55.10
C GLN A 350 -19.82 19.23 56.50
N ARG A 351 -18.84 18.35 56.82
CA ARG A 351 -17.45 18.67 57.29
C ARG A 351 -16.70 17.39 57.75
N GLY A 352 -15.38 17.32 57.51
CA GLY A 352 -14.42 16.74 58.46
C GLY A 352 -13.53 15.56 58.00
N LEU A 353 -12.21 15.77 58.06
CA LEU A 353 -11.05 14.97 57.62
C LEU A 353 -10.63 13.76 58.50
N HIS A 354 -9.66 12.99 57.93
CA HIS A 354 -8.74 11.96 58.49
C HIS A 354 -9.27 10.51 58.50
N GLY A 355 -8.55 9.44 58.11
CA GLY A 355 -7.19 9.19 57.62
C GLY A 355 -6.93 7.66 57.54
N LEU A 356 -5.80 7.28 56.91
CA LEU A 356 -5.07 5.99 56.96
C LEU A 356 -5.53 4.73 56.16
N HIS A 357 -4.75 4.46 55.10
CA HIS A 357 -3.97 3.24 54.78
C HIS A 357 -4.48 1.83 55.15
N LEU A 358 -4.58 0.94 54.14
CA LEU A 358 -3.76 -0.29 53.98
C LEU A 358 -4.13 -1.02 52.66
N HIS A 359 -3.13 -1.67 52.09
CA HIS A 359 -3.09 -2.32 50.76
C HIS A 359 -2.87 -3.85 50.98
N PRO A 360 -2.61 -4.69 49.95
CA PRO A 360 -3.48 -5.24 48.90
C PRO A 360 -3.51 -6.79 48.93
N GLN A 361 -4.41 -7.47 48.21
CA GLN A 361 -4.11 -8.78 47.57
C GLN A 361 -5.11 -9.08 46.44
N HIS A 362 -4.65 -9.15 45.19
CA HIS A 362 -5.30 -9.98 44.16
C HIS A 362 -4.28 -10.49 43.15
N ARG A 363 -4.20 -11.83 43.04
CA ARG A 363 -3.53 -12.59 41.98
C ARG A 363 -4.21 -12.32 40.63
N ALA A 364 -3.44 -11.98 39.61
CA ALA A 364 -3.86 -11.97 38.21
C ALA A 364 -3.20 -13.12 37.44
N ARG A 365 -4.01 -14.05 36.90
CA ARG A 365 -3.66 -14.85 35.71
C ARG A 365 -4.48 -14.28 34.55
N GLY A 366 -3.81 -13.67 33.58
CA GLY A 366 -4.43 -13.05 32.42
C GLY A 366 -4.66 -14.06 31.28
N GLY A 367 -5.92 -14.35 30.98
CA GLY A 367 -6.37 -14.76 29.65
C GLY A 367 -6.99 -13.54 28.97
N ARG A 368 -6.54 -13.21 27.75
CA ARG A 368 -7.09 -12.09 26.97
C ARG A 368 -8.49 -12.44 26.47
N HIS A 369 -9.50 -11.76 27.00
CA HIS A 369 -10.83 -11.68 26.38
C HIS A 369 -10.78 -10.73 25.19
N LEU A 370 -11.32 -11.19 24.05
CA LEU A 370 -11.69 -10.34 22.92
C LEU A 370 -12.81 -9.37 23.35
N PRO A 371 -12.82 -8.11 22.88
CA PRO A 371 -13.87 -7.17 23.26
C PRO A 371 -15.20 -7.57 22.60
N ALA A 372 -16.27 -7.53 23.40
CA ALA A 372 -17.63 -7.72 22.93
C ALA A 372 -17.99 -6.63 21.90
N VAL A 373 -18.37 -7.05 20.69
CA VAL A 373 -18.87 -6.18 19.63
C VAL A 373 -20.23 -5.64 20.04
N ARG A 374 -20.30 -4.33 20.27
CA ARG A 374 -21.55 -3.61 20.55
C ARG A 374 -22.24 -3.31 19.22
N LEU A 375 -23.32 -4.02 18.91
CA LEU A 375 -24.15 -3.77 17.74
C LEU A 375 -24.89 -2.44 17.90
N HIS A 376 -24.58 -1.47 17.04
CA HIS A 376 -25.37 -0.25 16.88
C HIS A 376 -26.37 -0.42 15.71
N PRO A 377 -27.66 -0.10 15.89
CA PRO A 377 -28.62 -0.12 14.78
C PRO A 377 -28.33 1.02 13.80
N CYS A 378 -28.29 0.68 12.50
CA CYS A 378 -28.06 1.61 11.41
C CYS A 378 -29.17 2.68 11.33
N GLY A 379 -28.82 3.94 11.62
CA GLY A 379 -29.69 5.10 11.39
C GLY A 379 -29.67 5.55 9.93
N ARG A 380 -30.85 5.83 9.37
CA ARG A 380 -31.06 6.35 8.02
C ARG A 380 -30.70 7.85 7.97
N LYS A 381 -29.84 8.29 7.04
CA LYS A 381 -29.73 9.71 6.64
C LYS A 381 -31.07 10.15 6.03
N ARG A 382 -31.71 11.18 6.58
CA ARG A 382 -32.77 11.91 5.89
C ARG A 382 -32.13 13.01 5.03
N GLY A 383 -32.69 13.21 3.84
CA GLY A 383 -32.25 14.20 2.87
C GLY A 383 -32.64 15.63 3.22
#